data_AF-A0A7S2YBK5-F1
#
_entry.id   AF-A0A7S2YBK5-F1
#
_cell.length_a   1.000
_cell.length_b   1.000
_cell.length_c   1.000
_cell.angle_alpha   90.00
_cell.angle_beta   90.00
_cell.angle_gamma   90.00
#
_symmetry.space_group_name_H-M   'P 1'
#
loop_
_entity.id
_entity.type
_entity.pdbx_description
1 polymer ?
#
loop_
_entity_poly.entity_id
_entity_poly.type
_entity_poly.pdbx_seq_one_letter_code
_entity_poly.pdbx_strand_id
1 'polypeptide(L)'
;MLVEVLQGPAPTDFPTRSESGLNTFLTCISVIDEVSIFNSQITSSWEGFRAQYPDRSFCLLDVASAASNDIIFRPSSFDSDPLTTYSVVNRDDGNVNSASDWFDICGLGDLKARGLLRVALFIDNSGSMTTSSVQASFNLFQQRLEEEGLTFVDGIYNDREQWIEPFFKDDF
;
A
#
# COMPACT_ATOMS: atom_id res chain seq x y z
N MET A 1 16.94 8.70 42.22
CA MET A 1 16.10 9.28 41.15
C MET A 1 16.62 8.70 39.85
N LEU A 2 16.07 7.55 39.45
CA LEU A 2 16.44 6.89 38.20
C LEU A 2 15.50 7.43 37.12
N VAL A 3 16.07 8.00 36.07
CA VAL A 3 15.33 8.41 34.88
C VAL A 3 15.09 7.15 34.07
N GLU A 4 13.84 6.70 34.02
CA GLU A 4 13.41 5.62 33.15
C GLU A 4 13.49 6.14 31.71
N VAL A 5 14.47 5.65 30.95
CA VAL A 5 14.49 5.85 29.50
C VAL A 5 13.34 5.03 28.97
N LEU A 6 12.25 5.68 28.56
CA LEU A 6 11.18 5.05 27.79
C LEU A 6 11.80 4.50 26.51
N GLN A 7 12.18 3.23 26.52
CA GLN A 7 12.48 2.50 25.30
C GLN A 7 11.19 2.50 24.50
N GLY A 8 11.19 3.19 23.35
CA GLY A 8 10.10 3.12 22.39
C GLY A 8 9.80 1.67 22.03
N PRO A 9 8.56 1.36 21.61
CA PRO A 9 8.20 0.00 21.22
C PRO A 9 9.21 -0.51 20.19
N ALA A 10 9.67 -1.76 20.38
CA ALA A 10 10.58 -2.43 19.45
C ALA A 10 10.03 -2.36 18.02
N PRO A 11 10.88 -2.26 16.99
CA PRO A 11 10.43 -2.43 15.61
C PRO A 11 9.81 -3.82 15.52
N THR A 12 8.50 -3.91 15.32
CA THR A 12 7.83 -5.16 15.02
C THR A 12 7.71 -5.24 13.51
N ASP A 13 8.33 -6.25 12.90
CA ASP A 13 8.38 -6.54 11.44
C ASP A 13 7.01 -6.79 10.77
N PHE A 14 5.90 -6.51 11.46
CA PHE A 14 4.55 -6.70 10.95
C PHE A 14 3.61 -5.65 11.53
N PRO A 15 2.57 -5.22 10.81
CA PRO A 15 1.52 -4.41 11.39
C PRO A 15 0.73 -5.27 12.39
N THR A 16 1.11 -5.17 13.66
CA THR A 16 0.53 -5.84 14.82
C THR A 16 -0.99 -5.79 14.75
N ARG A 17 -1.64 -6.94 14.95
CA ARG A 17 -3.10 -7.06 15.12
C ARG A 17 -3.55 -6.01 16.15
N SER A 18 -4.37 -5.06 15.76
CA SER A 18 -4.73 -3.93 16.61
C SER A 18 -6.25 -3.81 16.74
N GLU A 19 -6.73 -3.33 17.90
CA GLU A 19 -8.14 -3.09 18.15
C GLU A 19 -8.76 -2.21 17.04
N SER A 20 -10.07 -2.30 16.79
CA SER A 20 -10.78 -1.66 15.67
C SER A 20 -10.50 -0.13 15.49
N GLY A 21 -10.05 0.58 16.53
CA GLY A 21 -9.62 1.99 16.43
C GLY A 21 -8.14 2.24 16.09
N LEU A 22 -7.27 1.22 16.14
CA LEU A 22 -5.84 1.34 15.84
C LEU A 22 -5.53 1.06 14.35
N ASN A 23 -6.43 0.39 13.64
CA ASN A 23 -6.31 0.09 12.21
C ASN A 23 -6.46 1.34 11.33
N THR A 24 -7.04 2.43 11.83
CA THR A 24 -7.19 3.69 11.09
C THR A 24 -5.92 4.54 11.11
N PHE A 25 -4.96 4.24 11.99
CA PHE A 25 -3.68 4.96 12.06
C PHE A 25 -2.70 4.56 10.96
N LEU A 26 -2.94 3.44 10.28
CA LEU A 26 -2.11 2.89 9.21
C LEU A 26 -2.97 2.63 7.97
N THR A 27 -2.47 3.00 6.79
CA THR A 27 -3.06 2.58 5.50
C THR A 27 -2.03 1.78 4.71
N CYS A 28 -2.52 0.87 3.88
CA CYS A 28 -1.70 0.08 2.96
C CYS A 28 -1.81 0.66 1.55
N ILE A 29 -0.70 0.75 0.84
CA ILE A 29 -0.64 1.15 -0.58
C ILE A 29 0.15 0.10 -1.33
N SER A 30 -0.44 -0.50 -2.35
CA SER A 30 0.19 -1.48 -3.21
C SER A 30 0.36 -0.91 -4.61
N VAL A 31 1.56 -0.98 -5.19
CA VAL A 31 1.89 -0.47 -6.52
C VAL A 31 2.42 -1.62 -7.36
N ILE A 32 1.69 -2.03 -8.39
CA ILE A 32 1.97 -3.26 -9.13
C ILE A 32 1.43 -3.18 -10.56
N ASP A 33 1.98 -3.92 -11.52
CA ASP A 33 1.44 -4.01 -12.88
C ASP A 33 0.94 -5.41 -13.28
N GLU A 34 1.23 -6.45 -12.51
CA GLU A 34 0.75 -7.81 -12.81
C GLU A 34 0.44 -8.65 -11.57
N VAL A 35 -0.29 -9.76 -11.77
CA VAL A 35 -0.61 -10.70 -10.69
C VAL A 35 -0.42 -12.12 -11.22
N SER A 36 0.44 -12.92 -10.57
CA SER A 36 0.81 -14.26 -11.06
C SER A 36 0.26 -15.42 -10.22
N ILE A 37 -0.79 -15.15 -9.45
CA ILE A 37 -1.51 -16.16 -8.66
C ILE A 37 -2.95 -16.33 -9.12
N PHE A 38 -3.60 -17.44 -8.74
CA PHE A 38 -4.99 -17.68 -9.13
C PHE A 38 -5.94 -16.66 -8.49
N ASN A 39 -6.98 -16.24 -9.22
CA ASN A 39 -8.03 -15.33 -8.74
C ASN A 39 -8.66 -15.78 -7.40
N SER A 40 -8.79 -17.09 -7.19
CA SER A 40 -9.29 -17.64 -5.92
C SER A 40 -8.34 -17.37 -4.75
N GLN A 41 -7.02 -17.40 -4.98
CA GLN A 41 -6.04 -17.09 -3.94
C GLN A 41 -6.05 -15.60 -3.59
N ILE A 42 -6.16 -14.71 -4.59
CA ILE A 42 -6.31 -13.26 -4.37
C ILE A 42 -7.57 -13.00 -3.54
N THR A 43 -8.67 -13.67 -3.86
CA THR A 43 -9.93 -13.57 -3.12
C THR A 43 -9.75 -14.00 -1.67
N SER A 44 -9.13 -15.16 -1.43
CA SER A 44 -8.87 -15.64 -0.06
C SER A 44 -7.94 -14.70 0.73
N SER A 45 -6.87 -14.19 0.12
CA SER A 45 -5.98 -13.24 0.79
C SER A 45 -6.68 -11.92 1.12
N TRP A 46 -7.58 -11.43 0.25
CA TRP A 46 -8.37 -10.24 0.53
C TRP A 46 -9.34 -10.44 1.69
N GLU A 47 -10.06 -11.56 1.69
CA GLU A 47 -10.96 -11.92 2.78
C GLU A 47 -10.21 -12.07 4.10
N GLY A 48 -9.02 -12.69 4.09
CA GLY A 48 -8.12 -12.79 5.24
C GLY A 48 -7.64 -11.43 5.76
N PHE A 49 -7.14 -10.57 4.86
CA PHE A 49 -6.73 -9.20 5.19
C PHE A 49 -7.88 -8.43 5.83
N ARG A 50 -9.07 -8.43 5.21
CA ARG A 50 -10.22 -7.66 5.72
C ARG A 50 -10.77 -8.24 7.01
N ALA A 51 -10.74 -9.56 7.20
CA ALA A 51 -11.11 -10.19 8.47
C ALA A 51 -10.14 -9.82 9.61
N GLN A 52 -8.85 -9.68 9.31
CA GLN A 52 -7.83 -9.31 10.28
C GLN A 52 -7.76 -7.80 10.55
N TYR A 53 -8.02 -6.98 9.53
CA TYR A 53 -7.89 -5.53 9.55
C TYR A 53 -9.16 -4.85 9.00
N PRO A 54 -10.32 -4.98 9.68
CA PRO A 54 -11.62 -4.56 9.15
C PRO A 54 -11.66 -3.08 8.76
N ASP A 55 -11.00 -2.21 9.53
CA ASP A 55 -11.06 -0.75 9.35
C ASP A 55 -9.83 -0.16 8.64
N ARG A 56 -8.90 -1.01 8.19
CA ARG A 56 -7.66 -0.54 7.53
C ARG A 56 -7.95 -0.13 6.10
N SER A 57 -7.65 1.11 5.76
CA SER A 57 -7.77 1.57 4.37
C SER A 57 -6.70 0.92 3.49
N PHE A 58 -7.06 0.68 2.22
CA PHE A 58 -6.18 0.01 1.26
C PHE A 58 -6.27 0.69 -0.10
N CYS A 59 -5.14 1.15 -0.61
CA CYS A 59 -5.03 1.74 -1.94
C CYS A 59 -4.29 0.78 -2.87
N LEU A 60 -4.91 0.37 -3.97
CA LEU A 60 -4.30 -0.44 -5.01
C LEU A 60 -4.04 0.42 -6.24
N LEU A 61 -2.78 0.59 -6.59
CA LEU A 61 -2.31 1.36 -7.73
C LEU A 61 -1.79 0.38 -8.80
N ASP A 62 -2.53 0.32 -9.91
CA ASP A 62 -2.26 -0.51 -11.07
C ASP A 62 -1.41 0.27 -12.05
N VAL A 63 -0.14 -0.08 -12.17
CA VAL A 63 0.81 0.63 -13.04
C VAL A 63 0.57 0.16 -14.45
N ALA A 64 -0.02 1.02 -15.27
CA ALA A 64 -0.33 0.67 -16.66
C ALA A 64 0.93 0.18 -17.38
N SER A 65 0.91 -1.07 -17.83
CA SER A 65 1.86 -1.52 -18.83
C SER A 65 1.53 -0.78 -20.13
N ALA A 66 2.55 -0.24 -20.82
CA ALA A 66 2.35 0.42 -22.11
C ALA A 66 1.77 -0.53 -23.20
N ALA A 67 1.65 -1.84 -22.90
CA ALA A 67 1.37 -2.89 -23.86
C ALA A 67 0.04 -3.65 -23.62
N SER A 68 -0.65 -3.47 -22.49
CA SER A 68 -1.87 -4.23 -22.18
C SER A 68 -2.97 -3.35 -21.57
N ASN A 69 -4.21 -3.63 -21.96
CA ASN A 69 -5.42 -3.18 -21.23
C ASN A 69 -5.72 -4.12 -20.06
N ASP A 70 -4.72 -4.86 -19.57
CA ASP A 70 -4.90 -5.86 -18.54
C ASP A 70 -5.00 -5.14 -17.20
N ILE A 71 -6.24 -5.01 -16.74
CA ILE A 71 -6.55 -4.55 -15.39
C ILE A 71 -6.25 -5.69 -14.44
N ILE A 72 -5.47 -5.43 -13.38
CA ILE A 72 -5.19 -6.44 -12.36
C ILE A 72 -6.48 -6.96 -11.74
N PHE A 73 -6.55 -8.28 -11.52
CA PHE A 73 -7.73 -8.88 -10.90
C PHE A 73 -7.93 -8.38 -9.48
N ARG A 74 -9.19 -8.03 -9.16
CA ARG A 74 -9.66 -7.68 -7.82
C ARG A 74 -10.94 -8.46 -7.50
N PRO A 75 -11.09 -8.99 -6.29
CA PRO A 75 -12.34 -9.59 -5.85
C PRO A 75 -13.46 -8.55 -5.82
N SER A 76 -14.70 -8.94 -6.14
CA SER A 76 -15.86 -8.04 -6.06
C SER A 76 -16.06 -7.42 -4.66
N SER A 77 -15.65 -8.13 -3.61
CA SER A 77 -15.67 -7.64 -2.24
C SER A 77 -14.66 -6.51 -2.00
N PHE A 78 -13.55 -6.46 -2.75
CA PHE A 78 -12.63 -5.31 -2.74
C PHE A 78 -13.29 -4.10 -3.40
N ASP A 79 -13.91 -4.28 -4.58
CA ASP A 79 -14.52 -3.17 -5.32
C ASP A 79 -15.75 -2.57 -4.59
N SER A 80 -16.44 -3.36 -3.77
CA SER A 80 -17.58 -2.90 -2.96
C SER A 80 -17.21 -2.29 -1.61
N ASP A 81 -15.93 -2.32 -1.24
CA ASP A 81 -15.45 -1.90 0.08
C ASP A 81 -15.25 -0.37 0.15
N PRO A 82 -15.91 0.35 1.07
CA PRO A 82 -15.77 1.80 1.16
C PRO A 82 -14.41 2.28 1.69
N LEU A 83 -13.56 1.37 2.17
CA LEU A 83 -12.21 1.66 2.65
C LEU A 83 -11.13 1.33 1.62
N THR A 84 -11.51 1.00 0.39
CA THR A 84 -10.56 0.73 -0.69
C THR A 84 -10.55 1.84 -1.72
N THR A 85 -9.39 2.04 -2.31
CA THR A 85 -9.19 2.87 -3.50
C THR A 85 -8.50 2.03 -4.56
N TYR A 86 -8.96 2.12 -5.80
CA TYR A 86 -8.27 1.58 -6.96
C TYR A 86 -8.05 2.69 -7.98
N SER A 87 -6.84 2.77 -8.51
CA SER A 87 -6.55 3.63 -9.65
C SER A 87 -5.49 3.01 -10.54
N VAL A 88 -5.65 3.21 -11.85
CA VAL A 88 -4.53 3.05 -12.78
C VAL A 88 -3.62 4.25 -12.64
N VAL A 89 -2.30 4.03 -12.59
CA VAL A 89 -1.27 5.07 -12.49
C VAL A 89 -0.22 4.91 -13.59
N ASN A 90 0.52 5.98 -13.84
CA ASN A 90 1.51 5.99 -14.91
C ASN A 90 2.75 5.19 -14.53
N ARG A 91 3.27 4.46 -15.51
CA ARG A 91 4.68 4.12 -15.59
C ARG A 91 5.45 5.36 -16.03
N ASP A 92 6.09 6.05 -15.09
CA ASP A 92 6.73 7.34 -15.34
C ASP A 92 8.20 7.24 -15.76
N ASP A 93 8.88 6.10 -15.52
CA ASP A 93 10.30 5.86 -15.83
C ASP A 93 11.24 7.02 -15.36
N GLY A 94 10.89 7.67 -14.25
CA GLY A 94 11.62 8.82 -13.69
C GLY A 94 11.28 10.18 -14.30
N ASN A 95 10.34 10.25 -15.24
CA ASN A 95 9.87 11.52 -15.81
C ASN A 95 8.85 12.21 -14.89
N VAL A 96 9.28 13.32 -14.29
CA VAL A 96 8.44 14.15 -13.40
C VAL A 96 7.14 14.65 -14.02
N ASN A 97 7.08 14.84 -15.35
CA ASN A 97 5.86 15.27 -16.04
C ASN A 97 4.85 14.13 -16.22
N SER A 98 5.28 12.89 -16.01
CA SER A 98 4.43 11.70 -16.04
C SER A 98 4.09 11.19 -14.64
N ALA A 99 4.60 11.82 -13.58
CA ALA A 99 4.38 11.37 -12.21
C ALA A 99 2.90 11.39 -11.84
N SER A 100 2.44 10.32 -11.19
CA SER A 100 1.11 10.23 -10.59
C SER A 100 1.19 10.62 -9.11
N ASP A 101 0.32 11.51 -8.65
CA ASP A 101 0.29 11.92 -7.24
C ASP A 101 -0.44 10.85 -6.40
N TRP A 102 0.32 9.87 -5.91
CA TRP A 102 -0.20 8.77 -5.11
C TRP A 102 -0.79 9.22 -3.77
N PHE A 103 -0.32 10.34 -3.21
CA PHE A 103 -0.86 10.88 -1.97
C PHE A 103 -2.31 11.32 -2.17
N ASP A 104 -2.54 12.11 -3.22
CA ASP A 104 -3.87 12.61 -3.56
C ASP A 104 -4.78 11.48 -4.07
N ILE A 105 -4.28 10.61 -4.95
CA ILE A 105 -5.04 9.46 -5.49
C ILE A 105 -5.52 8.55 -4.36
N CYS A 106 -4.66 8.24 -3.39
CA CYS A 106 -5.04 7.38 -2.27
C CYS A 106 -5.81 8.12 -1.15
N GLY A 107 -6.14 9.41 -1.33
CA GLY A 107 -6.94 10.17 -0.37
C GLY A 107 -6.27 10.35 1.00
N LEU A 108 -4.93 10.41 1.05
CA LEU A 108 -4.21 10.40 2.31
C LEU A 108 -4.47 11.64 3.17
N GLY A 109 -4.77 12.79 2.55
CA GLY A 109 -5.17 14.01 3.28
C GLY A 109 -6.46 13.81 4.09
N ASP A 110 -7.48 13.19 3.50
CA ASP A 110 -8.74 12.89 4.18
C ASP A 110 -8.59 11.81 5.23
N LEU A 111 -7.74 10.81 4.98
CA LEU A 111 -7.39 9.79 5.97
C LEU A 111 -6.65 10.40 7.16
N LYS A 112 -5.71 11.33 6.90
CA LYS A 112 -4.98 12.08 7.93
C LYS A 112 -5.92 12.94 8.77
N ALA A 113 -6.86 13.64 8.14
CA ALA A 113 -7.90 14.39 8.87
C ALA A 113 -8.74 13.51 9.80
N ARG A 114 -8.83 12.19 9.51
CA ARG A 114 -9.49 11.18 10.34
C ARG A 114 -8.53 10.40 11.27
N GLY A 115 -7.27 10.82 11.33
CA GLY A 115 -6.29 10.32 12.29
C GLY A 115 -5.18 9.45 11.69
N LEU A 116 -5.07 9.23 10.38
CA LEU A 116 -3.94 8.49 9.79
C LEU A 116 -2.59 9.07 10.25
N LEU A 117 -1.67 8.21 10.68
CA LEU A 117 -0.31 8.59 11.11
C LEU A 117 0.78 7.96 10.24
N ARG A 118 0.46 6.83 9.62
CA ARG A 118 1.44 5.91 9.06
C ARG A 118 0.98 5.34 7.73
N VAL A 119 1.94 5.10 6.83
CA VAL A 119 1.69 4.40 5.56
C VAL A 119 2.63 3.21 5.43
N ALA A 120 2.07 2.05 5.07
CA ALA A 120 2.82 0.89 4.59
C ALA A 120 2.73 0.85 3.06
N LEU A 121 3.87 0.74 2.39
CA LEU A 121 3.94 0.73 0.92
C LEU A 121 4.55 -0.57 0.44
N PHE A 122 3.97 -1.11 -0.61
CA PHE A 122 4.54 -2.16 -1.43
C PHE A 122 4.71 -1.62 -2.84
N ILE A 123 5.89 -1.81 -3.43
CA ILE A 123 6.12 -1.57 -4.85
C ILE A 123 6.65 -2.87 -5.43
N ASP A 124 5.95 -3.39 -6.43
CA ASP A 124 6.42 -4.51 -7.23
C ASP A 124 7.75 -4.15 -7.91
N ASN A 125 8.68 -5.09 -7.83
CA ASN A 125 9.99 -4.99 -8.44
C ASN A 125 10.35 -6.29 -9.17
N SER A 126 9.35 -6.87 -9.83
CA SER A 126 9.42 -8.11 -10.61
C SER A 126 9.24 -7.87 -12.11
N GLY A 127 9.78 -8.78 -12.91
CA GLY A 127 9.40 -8.95 -14.31
C GLY A 127 9.42 -7.65 -15.12
N SER A 128 8.23 -7.22 -15.53
CA SER A 128 8.06 -6.08 -16.42
C SER A 128 8.08 -4.73 -15.70
N MET A 129 8.03 -4.69 -14.37
CA MET A 129 8.12 -3.46 -13.57
C MET A 129 9.33 -3.48 -12.61
N THR A 130 9.94 -2.32 -12.45
CA THR A 130 10.87 -2.09 -11.33
C THR A 130 10.49 -0.80 -10.61
N THR A 131 11.04 -0.58 -9.42
CA THR A 131 10.94 0.71 -8.72
C THR A 131 11.35 1.90 -9.60
N SER A 132 12.30 1.70 -10.51
CA SER A 132 12.72 2.74 -11.46
C SER A 132 11.63 3.15 -12.46
N SER A 133 10.70 2.23 -12.76
CA SER A 133 9.57 2.45 -13.67
C SER A 133 8.53 3.41 -13.11
N VAL A 134 8.55 3.68 -11.80
CA VAL A 134 7.64 4.59 -11.09
C VAL A 134 8.38 5.61 -10.22
N GLN A 135 9.65 5.86 -10.53
CA GLN A 135 10.55 6.60 -9.65
C GLN A 135 10.08 8.04 -9.40
N ALA A 136 9.54 8.74 -10.40
CA ALA A 136 9.10 10.12 -10.22
C ALA A 136 7.85 10.20 -9.34
N SER A 137 6.91 9.28 -9.51
CA SER A 137 5.72 9.16 -8.65
C SER A 137 6.12 8.80 -7.22
N PHE A 138 7.05 7.87 -7.03
CA PHE A 138 7.54 7.49 -5.71
C PHE A 138 8.26 8.66 -5.00
N ASN A 139 9.10 9.42 -5.71
CA ASN A 139 9.76 10.60 -5.16
C ASN A 139 8.75 11.67 -4.73
N LEU A 140 7.75 11.95 -5.57
CA LEU A 140 6.67 12.88 -5.25
C LEU A 140 5.90 12.40 -4.02
N PHE A 141 5.58 11.11 -3.95
CA PHE A 141 4.89 10.52 -2.82
C PHE A 141 5.66 10.70 -1.51
N GLN A 142 6.96 10.42 -1.49
CA GLN A 142 7.80 10.62 -0.31
C GLN A 142 7.83 12.10 0.12
N GLN A 143 7.95 13.03 -0.83
CA GLN A 143 7.90 14.46 -0.55
C GLN A 143 6.56 14.86 0.10
N ARG A 144 5.44 14.41 -0.46
CA ARG A 144 4.10 14.72 0.06
C ARG A 144 3.88 14.16 1.47
N LEU A 145 4.37 12.95 1.75
CA LEU A 145 4.31 12.38 3.10
C LEU A 145 5.10 13.21 4.11
N GLU A 146 6.30 13.69 3.74
CA GLU A 146 7.13 14.53 4.61
C GLU A 146 6.47 15.89 4.86
N GLU A 147 5.99 16.56 3.81
CA GLU A 147 5.26 17.83 3.91
C GLU A 147 4.03 17.73 4.83
N GLU A 148 3.38 16.56 4.84
CA GLU A 148 2.21 16.28 5.64
C GLU A 148 2.53 15.59 6.99
N GLY A 149 3.81 15.39 7.34
CA GLY A 149 4.22 14.80 8.60
C GLY A 149 3.71 13.37 8.84
N LEU A 150 3.45 12.61 7.77
CA LEU A 150 3.11 11.19 7.84
C LEU A 150 4.38 10.34 7.87
N THR A 151 4.39 9.29 8.70
CA THR A 151 5.54 8.40 8.80
C THR A 151 5.42 7.24 7.82
N PHE A 152 6.44 7.06 6.99
CA PHE A 152 6.62 5.86 6.17
C PHE A 152 7.07 4.70 7.07
N VAL A 153 6.30 3.61 7.15
CA VAL A 153 6.54 2.56 8.16
C VAL A 153 7.41 1.43 7.63
N ASP A 154 7.35 1.11 6.35
CA ASP A 154 8.33 0.30 5.63
C ASP A 154 7.89 0.19 4.17
N GLY A 155 8.88 0.09 3.28
CA GLY A 155 8.68 -0.22 1.87
C GLY A 155 9.01 -1.69 1.66
N ILE A 156 8.00 -2.50 1.36
CA ILE A 156 8.24 -3.89 0.95
C ILE A 156 8.49 -3.85 -0.55
N TYR A 157 9.70 -4.22 -0.95
CA TYR A 157 10.10 -4.33 -2.34
C TYR A 157 10.51 -5.77 -2.56
N ASN A 158 9.66 -6.54 -3.24
CA ASN A 158 9.97 -7.92 -3.57
C ASN A 158 9.42 -8.26 -4.95
N ASP A 159 9.72 -9.49 -5.38
CA ASP A 159 9.31 -10.04 -6.67
C ASP A 159 7.96 -10.76 -6.61
N ARG A 160 7.16 -10.52 -5.56
CA ARG A 160 5.88 -11.19 -5.37
C ARG A 160 4.81 -10.39 -6.09
N GLU A 161 4.30 -10.96 -7.18
CA GLU A 161 3.20 -10.41 -7.95
C GLU A 161 1.85 -10.68 -7.24
N GLN A 162 1.73 -10.30 -5.96
CA GLN A 162 0.54 -10.46 -5.13
C GLN A 162 0.33 -9.21 -4.27
N TRP A 163 -0.63 -8.38 -4.67
CA TRP A 163 -0.80 -7.03 -4.11
C TRP A 163 -1.25 -6.95 -2.64
N ILE A 164 -1.65 -8.06 -1.99
CA ILE A 164 -2.18 -8.09 -0.61
C ILE A 164 -1.16 -8.64 0.39
N GLU A 165 -0.44 -9.69 -0.01
CA GLU A 165 0.41 -10.51 0.84
C GLU A 165 1.53 -9.75 1.57
N PRO A 166 2.14 -8.70 0.99
CA PRO A 166 3.07 -7.84 1.73
C PRO A 166 2.49 -7.26 3.03
N PHE A 167 1.18 -7.05 3.09
CA PHE A 167 0.51 -6.45 4.25
C PHE A 167 -0.14 -7.47 5.17
N PHE A 168 -0.07 -8.74 4.81
CA PHE A 168 -0.77 -9.82 5.47
C PHE A 168 -0.03 -11.13 5.25
N LYS A 169 0.59 -11.62 6.32
CA LYS A 169 1.15 -12.96 6.35
C LYS A 169 0.12 -13.91 6.95
N ASP A 170 -0.36 -14.87 6.15
CA ASP A 170 -1.00 -16.09 6.65
C ASP A 170 0.07 -16.90 7.41
N ASP A 171 0.40 -16.50 8.64
CA ASP A 171 1.13 -17.39 9.55
C ASP A 171 0.15 -18.48 10.03
N PHE A 172 0.07 -19.57 9.26
CA PHE A 172 -0.36 -20.88 9.76
C PHE A 172 0.81 -21.60 10.44
#